data_AF-A0A482ZV68-F1
#
_entry.id   AF-A0A482ZV68-F1
#
_cell.length_a   1.000
_cell.length_b   1.000
_cell.length_c   1.000
_cell.angle_alpha   90.00
_cell.angle_beta   90.00
_cell.angle_gamma   90.00
#
_symmetry.space_group_name_H-M   'P 1'
#
loop_
_entity.id
_entity.type
_entity.pdbx_description
1 polymer ?
#
loop_
_entity_poly.entity_id
_entity_poly.type
_entity_poly.pdbx_seq_one_letter_code
_entity_poly.pdbx_strand_id
1 'polypeptide(L)'
;MKSAFLIALSLAPLVAFSDVSRSTPNLGDRHAQVFASLVQKYCIGFREIPAKLEAALKVGGFNKNIDYDDTFEKYIDRVDYAVTLDQEVCTTDVLLKPASTILFELKQLERFLLSELKLTMSKSKIDYELSSEYKRTKVVKRDYVDEQGKKHSLIFPLENQGEYYMTFDVYWKHNETASKSNAHGTN
;
A
#
# COMPACT_ATOMS: atom_id res chain seq x y z
N MET A 1 49.12 -18.84 58.05
CA MET A 1 48.19 -19.58 57.16
C MET A 1 46.79 -18.98 57.31
N LYS A 2 46.14 -18.71 56.17
CA LYS A 2 44.71 -18.43 55.92
C LYS A 2 44.14 -17.03 56.23
N SER A 3 43.91 -16.34 55.11
CA SER A 3 43.04 -15.22 54.77
C SER A 3 41.74 -15.06 55.54
N ALA A 4 41.31 -13.80 55.67
CA ALA A 4 39.90 -13.41 55.60
C ALA A 4 39.78 -12.09 54.83
N PHE A 5 39.30 -12.18 53.58
CA PHE A 5 38.84 -11.06 52.77
C PHE A 5 37.35 -10.89 53.06
N LEU A 6 36.93 -9.74 53.57
CA LEU A 6 35.50 -9.39 53.70
C LEU A 6 35.10 -8.57 52.47
N ILE A 7 34.31 -9.20 51.60
CA ILE A 7 33.72 -8.61 50.40
C ILE A 7 32.51 -7.78 50.85
N ALA A 8 32.55 -6.49 50.57
CA ALA A 8 31.39 -5.62 50.69
C ALA A 8 30.39 -5.94 49.56
N LEU A 9 29.19 -6.40 49.91
CA LEU A 9 28.07 -6.58 49.00
C LEU A 9 27.51 -5.18 48.65
N SER A 10 27.74 -4.69 47.44
CA SER A 10 27.00 -3.54 46.91
C SER A 10 25.68 -4.04 46.30
N LEU A 11 24.54 -3.69 46.90
CA LEU A 11 23.24 -3.80 46.25
C LEU A 11 23.13 -2.72 45.17
N ALA A 12 23.25 -3.10 43.90
CA ALA A 12 22.80 -2.27 42.79
C ALA A 12 21.33 -2.63 42.47
N PRO A 13 20.43 -1.65 42.24
CA PRO A 13 19.06 -1.94 41.84
C PRO A 13 19.05 -2.49 40.41
N LEU A 14 18.42 -3.66 40.23
CA LEU A 14 18.03 -4.18 38.93
C LEU A 14 17.03 -3.21 38.30
N VAL A 15 17.50 -2.41 37.36
CA VAL A 15 16.61 -1.71 36.43
C VAL A 15 16.06 -2.78 35.49
N ALA A 16 14.82 -3.19 35.72
CA ALA A 16 14.08 -4.02 34.79
C ALA A 16 13.86 -3.18 33.51
N PHE A 17 14.67 -3.43 32.48
CA PHE A 17 14.33 -3.02 31.14
C PHE A 17 13.08 -3.81 30.75
N SER A 18 11.94 -3.14 30.70
CA SER A 18 10.76 -3.64 30.02
C SER A 18 11.17 -3.85 28.56
N ASP A 19 11.38 -5.11 28.17
CA ASP A 19 11.46 -5.52 26.78
C ASP A 19 10.17 -5.07 26.10
N VAL A 20 10.21 -3.90 25.45
CA VAL A 20 9.29 -3.58 24.37
C VAL A 20 9.60 -4.61 23.31
N SER A 21 8.88 -5.74 23.37
CA SER A 21 8.88 -6.77 22.35
C SER A 21 8.44 -6.09 21.06
N ARG A 22 9.42 -5.65 20.28
CA ARG A 22 9.23 -5.12 18.94
C ARG A 22 8.83 -6.32 18.09
N SER A 23 7.55 -6.68 18.17
CA SER A 23 6.97 -7.79 17.44
C SER A 23 7.38 -7.65 15.98
N THR A 24 8.13 -8.62 15.47
CA THR A 24 8.34 -8.74 14.03
C THR A 24 6.96 -8.70 13.38
N PRO A 25 6.71 -7.78 12.43
CA PRO A 25 5.41 -7.69 11.76
C PRO A 25 5.04 -9.09 11.27
N ASN A 26 3.80 -9.51 11.49
CA ASN A 26 3.33 -10.74 10.85
C ASN A 26 3.49 -10.58 9.33
N LEU A 27 3.60 -11.70 8.61
CA LEU A 27 3.91 -11.69 7.18
C LEU A 27 2.97 -10.76 6.38
N GLY A 28 1.68 -10.72 6.75
CA GLY A 28 0.73 -9.84 6.09
C GLY A 28 0.92 -8.36 6.37
N ASP A 29 1.29 -7.99 7.59
CA ASP A 29 1.65 -6.60 7.90
C ASP A 29 2.89 -6.16 7.15
N ARG A 30 3.86 -7.07 6.94
CA ARG A 30 5.02 -6.79 6.09
C ARG A 30 4.62 -6.51 4.65
N HIS A 31 3.82 -7.37 4.03
CA HIS A 31 3.44 -7.20 2.62
C HIS A 31 2.47 -6.03 2.40
N ALA A 32 1.57 -5.76 3.35
CA ALA A 32 0.72 -4.56 3.33
C ALA A 32 1.57 -3.29 3.44
N GLN A 33 2.59 -3.28 4.31
CA GLN A 33 3.54 -2.16 4.41
C GLN A 33 4.36 -1.99 3.14
N VAL A 34 4.86 -3.08 2.54
CA VAL A 34 5.58 -3.04 1.25
C VAL A 34 4.70 -2.39 0.20
N PHE A 35 3.46 -2.86 0.04
CA PHE A 35 2.51 -2.30 -0.92
C PHE A 35 2.31 -0.80 -0.71
N ALA A 36 1.97 -0.38 0.52
CA ALA A 36 1.79 1.03 0.86
C ALA A 36 3.07 1.87 0.62
N SER A 37 4.24 1.29 0.88
CA SER A 37 5.53 1.96 0.65
C SER A 37 5.82 2.15 -0.85
N LEU A 38 5.44 1.19 -1.69
CA LEU A 38 5.55 1.33 -3.15
C LEU A 38 4.62 2.44 -3.66
N VAL A 39 3.35 2.45 -3.21
CA VAL A 39 2.37 3.50 -3.49
C VAL A 39 2.94 4.88 -3.09
N GLN A 40 3.42 5.02 -1.85
CA GLN A 40 3.98 6.27 -1.34
C GLN A 40 5.19 6.72 -2.16
N LYS A 41 6.13 5.81 -2.40
CA LYS A 41 7.42 6.15 -3.02
C LYS A 41 7.28 6.50 -4.49
N TYR A 42 6.50 5.72 -5.23
CA TYR A 42 6.45 5.81 -6.68
C TYR A 42 5.21 6.57 -7.17
N CYS A 43 4.02 6.20 -6.73
CA CYS A 43 2.81 6.87 -7.22
C CYS A 43 2.55 8.23 -6.57
N ILE A 44 2.68 8.33 -5.25
CA ILE A 44 2.51 9.63 -4.54
C ILE A 44 3.76 10.49 -4.74
N GLY A 45 4.95 9.93 -4.55
CA GLY A 45 6.23 10.65 -4.62
C GLY A 45 6.55 11.29 -5.97
N PHE A 46 6.00 10.77 -7.07
CA PHE A 46 6.21 11.30 -8.42
C PHE A 46 4.99 12.00 -9.02
N ARG A 47 3.92 12.20 -8.24
CA ARG A 47 2.66 12.78 -8.73
C ARG A 47 2.82 14.13 -9.43
N GLU A 48 3.70 14.99 -8.92
CA GLU A 48 3.95 16.33 -9.47
C GLU A 48 5.01 16.34 -10.59
N ILE A 49 5.73 15.23 -10.78
CA ILE A 49 6.79 15.08 -11.78
C ILE A 49 6.73 13.71 -12.48
N PRO A 50 5.59 13.33 -13.08
CA PRO A 50 5.38 11.94 -13.47
C PRO A 50 6.30 11.46 -14.60
N ALA A 51 6.77 12.39 -15.43
CA ALA A 51 7.77 12.13 -16.47
C ALA A 51 9.10 11.56 -15.94
N LYS A 52 9.36 11.63 -14.62
CA LYS A 52 10.55 11.05 -13.98
C LYS A 52 10.32 9.67 -13.36
N LEU A 53 9.07 9.19 -13.33
CA LEU A 53 8.72 7.96 -12.61
C LEU A 53 9.36 6.72 -13.24
N GLU A 54 9.34 6.58 -14.56
CA GLU A 54 9.98 5.45 -15.25
C GLU A 54 11.47 5.30 -14.87
N ALA A 55 12.22 6.40 -14.92
CA ALA A 55 13.63 6.38 -14.56
C ALA A 55 13.83 5.96 -13.09
N ALA A 56 12.95 6.42 -12.20
CA ALA A 56 12.98 6.05 -10.79
C ALA A 56 12.61 4.59 -10.53
N LEU A 57 11.66 4.02 -11.28
CA LEU A 57 11.29 2.60 -11.23
C LEU A 57 12.48 1.73 -11.65
N LYS A 58 13.15 2.07 -12.75
CA LYS A 58 14.37 1.38 -13.23
C LYS A 58 15.48 1.41 -12.17
N VAL A 59 15.79 2.58 -11.60
CA VAL A 59 16.75 2.71 -10.49
C VAL A 59 16.30 1.93 -9.25
N GLY A 60 14.99 1.85 -9.04
CA GLY A 60 14.35 1.06 -7.99
C GLY A 60 14.44 -0.46 -8.18
N GLY A 61 15.02 -0.92 -9.29
CA GLY A 61 15.14 -2.34 -9.62
C GLY A 61 13.86 -2.97 -10.14
N PHE A 62 12.95 -2.16 -10.69
CA PHE A 62 11.82 -2.68 -11.46
C PHE A 62 12.25 -3.02 -12.89
N ASN A 63 11.68 -4.08 -13.43
CA ASN A 63 11.84 -4.46 -14.83
C ASN A 63 10.60 -4.05 -15.61
N LYS A 64 10.79 -3.58 -16.84
CA LYS A 64 9.67 -3.30 -17.74
C LYS A 64 8.99 -4.63 -18.12
N ASN A 65 7.67 -4.71 -17.99
CA ASN A 65 6.92 -5.86 -18.49
C ASN A 65 7.00 -5.89 -20.03
N ILE A 66 7.16 -7.09 -20.61
CA ILE A 66 7.36 -7.26 -22.06
C ILE A 66 6.06 -7.12 -22.86
N ASP A 67 4.93 -7.42 -22.23
CA ASP A 67 3.60 -7.44 -22.84
C ASP A 67 2.85 -6.13 -22.61
N TYR A 68 3.26 -5.34 -21.61
CA TYR A 68 2.63 -4.07 -21.23
C TYR A 68 3.66 -2.94 -21.12
N ASP A 69 3.63 -2.04 -22.11
CA ASP A 69 4.62 -0.97 -22.29
C ASP A 69 4.71 0.04 -21.13
N ASP A 70 3.69 0.10 -20.29
CA ASP A 70 3.58 1.11 -19.24
C ASP A 70 3.69 0.50 -17.84
N THR A 71 3.90 -0.82 -17.78
CA THR A 71 3.94 -1.61 -16.54
C THR A 71 5.37 -1.99 -16.17
N PHE A 72 5.71 -1.78 -14.90
CA PHE A 72 7.01 -2.09 -14.34
C PHE A 72 6.81 -3.02 -13.14
N GLU A 73 7.54 -4.13 -13.12
CA GLU A 73 7.36 -5.20 -12.14
C GLU A 73 8.59 -5.37 -11.26
N LYS A 74 8.36 -5.74 -10.00
CA LYS A 74 9.42 -6.05 -9.05
C LYS A 74 9.00 -7.17 -8.11
N TYR A 75 9.82 -8.22 -8.10
CA TYR A 75 9.69 -9.32 -7.16
C TYR A 75 10.26 -8.93 -5.79
N ILE A 76 9.40 -8.97 -4.77
CA ILE A 76 9.79 -8.80 -3.36
C ILE A 76 9.27 -10.01 -2.60
N ASP A 77 10.19 -10.80 -2.04
CA ASP A 77 9.87 -12.03 -1.31
C ASP A 77 8.97 -12.99 -2.10
N ARG A 78 9.27 -13.15 -3.40
CA ARG A 78 8.52 -13.98 -4.38
C ARG A 78 7.10 -13.51 -4.68
N VAL A 79 6.73 -12.30 -4.27
CA VAL A 79 5.51 -11.63 -4.68
C VAL A 79 5.85 -10.64 -5.78
N ASP A 80 5.10 -10.69 -6.87
CA ASP A 80 5.20 -9.73 -7.94
C ASP A 80 4.34 -8.50 -7.64
N TYR A 81 4.97 -7.33 -7.69
CA TYR A 81 4.34 -6.04 -7.53
C TYR A 81 4.53 -5.25 -8.82
N ALA A 82 3.44 -4.73 -9.36
CA ALA A 82 3.49 -3.91 -10.55
C ALA A 82 3.20 -2.45 -10.21
N VAL A 83 3.88 -1.54 -10.92
CA VAL A 83 3.56 -0.12 -10.98
C VAL A 83 3.32 0.23 -12.44
N THR A 84 2.13 0.76 -12.73
CA THR A 84 1.73 1.16 -14.08
C THR A 84 1.65 2.68 -14.16
N LEU A 85 2.24 3.23 -15.22
CA LEU A 85 2.33 4.67 -15.49
C LEU A 85 1.34 5.07 -16.58
N ASP A 86 0.28 5.78 -16.24
CA ASP A 86 -0.62 6.41 -17.22
C ASP A 86 -0.62 7.94 -17.03
N GLN A 87 -0.97 8.71 -18.06
CA GLN A 87 -1.00 10.17 -18.07
C GLN A 87 -1.85 10.80 -16.96
N GLU A 88 -2.85 10.08 -16.46
CA GLU A 88 -3.78 10.57 -15.43
C GLU A 88 -3.63 9.88 -14.07
N VAL A 89 -3.09 8.67 -14.06
CA VAL A 89 -3.07 7.80 -12.88
C VAL A 89 -1.76 7.02 -12.79
N CYS A 90 -1.25 6.88 -11.57
CA CYS A 90 -0.26 5.85 -11.26
C CYS A 90 -0.96 4.76 -10.47
N THR A 91 -0.81 3.53 -10.95
CA THR A 91 -1.47 2.37 -10.36
C THR A 91 -0.41 1.46 -9.76
N THR A 92 -0.69 0.93 -8.57
CA THR A 92 0.09 -0.16 -7.97
C THR A 92 -0.79 -1.40 -7.85
N ASP A 93 -0.30 -2.53 -8.39
CA ASP A 93 -1.04 -3.79 -8.42
C ASP A 93 -0.29 -4.89 -7.68
N VAL A 94 -1.05 -5.79 -7.05
CA VAL A 94 -0.51 -7.03 -6.47
C VAL A 94 -1.57 -8.11 -6.46
N LEU A 95 -1.15 -9.34 -6.76
CA LEU A 95 -2.01 -10.50 -6.57
C LEU A 95 -2.02 -10.88 -5.09
N LEU A 96 -3.19 -10.86 -4.45
CA LEU A 96 -3.29 -11.11 -3.00
C LEU A 96 -3.05 -12.57 -2.63
N LYS A 97 -3.22 -13.49 -3.56
CA LYS A 97 -2.99 -14.92 -3.34
C LYS A 97 -2.16 -15.50 -4.49
N PRO A 98 -0.87 -15.13 -4.61
CA PRO A 98 0.00 -15.62 -5.69
C PRO A 98 0.34 -17.11 -5.55
N ALA A 99 0.03 -17.70 -4.40
CA ALA A 99 0.16 -19.13 -4.12
C ALA A 99 -1.06 -19.62 -3.32
N SER A 100 -0.91 -20.56 -2.39
CA SER A 100 -2.02 -21.05 -1.56
C SER A 100 -2.39 -20.13 -0.38
N THR A 101 -1.63 -19.07 -0.13
CA THR A 101 -1.77 -18.20 1.05
C THR A 101 -2.11 -16.76 0.64
N ILE A 102 -3.06 -16.15 1.36
CA ILE A 102 -3.38 -14.72 1.22
C ILE A 102 -2.23 -13.90 1.82
N LEU A 103 -1.73 -12.92 1.08
CA LEU A 103 -0.65 -12.04 1.48
C LEU A 103 -1.05 -11.19 2.67
N PHE A 104 -2.18 -10.48 2.58
CA PHE A 104 -2.71 -9.67 3.66
C PHE A 104 -4.21 -9.41 3.47
N GLU A 105 -4.87 -9.10 4.58
CA GLU A 105 -6.26 -8.72 4.62
C GLU A 105 -6.45 -7.21 4.40
N LEU A 106 -7.64 -6.82 3.94
CA LEU A 106 -8.01 -5.42 3.72
C LEU A 106 -7.75 -4.53 4.95
N LYS A 107 -8.08 -5.04 6.15
CA LYS A 107 -7.84 -4.32 7.42
C LYS A 107 -6.36 -4.05 7.67
N GLN A 108 -5.47 -4.93 7.24
CA GLN A 108 -4.02 -4.75 7.40
C GLN A 108 -3.54 -3.62 6.51
N LEU A 109 -3.93 -3.64 5.23
CA LEU A 109 -3.63 -2.56 4.28
C LEU A 109 -4.22 -1.21 4.75
N GLU A 110 -5.48 -1.19 5.17
CA GLU A 110 -6.15 0.02 5.65
C GLU A 110 -5.38 0.74 6.75
N ARG A 111 -4.77 0.00 7.69
CA ARG A 111 -3.97 0.64 8.74
C ARG A 111 -2.86 1.49 8.13
N PHE A 112 -2.14 0.99 7.13
CA PHE A 112 -1.07 1.75 6.47
C PHE A 112 -1.61 2.89 5.62
N LEU A 113 -2.70 2.66 4.86
CA LEU A 113 -3.33 3.72 4.06
C LEU A 113 -3.78 4.91 4.93
N LEU A 114 -4.44 4.64 6.06
CA LEU A 114 -4.97 5.68 6.92
C LEU A 114 -3.88 6.34 7.79
N SER A 115 -2.95 5.55 8.35
CA SER A 115 -1.97 6.07 9.32
C SER A 115 -0.67 6.56 8.69
N GLU A 116 -0.14 5.88 7.68
CA GLU A 116 1.14 6.23 7.06
C GLU A 116 0.93 7.16 5.86
N LEU A 117 -0.04 6.86 4.99
CA LEU A 117 -0.34 7.70 3.82
C LEU A 117 -1.29 8.86 4.14
N LYS A 118 -1.76 8.97 5.38
CA LYS A 118 -2.69 10.02 5.87
C LYS A 118 -3.95 10.16 5.01
N LEU A 119 -4.47 9.05 4.52
CA LEU A 119 -5.66 9.04 3.69
C LEU A 119 -6.94 9.05 4.53
N THR A 120 -7.96 9.75 4.04
CA THR A 120 -9.31 9.71 4.58
C THR A 120 -10.23 9.00 3.60
N MET A 121 -10.91 7.94 4.05
CA MET A 121 -11.89 7.23 3.22
C MET A 121 -13.11 8.12 2.99
N SER A 122 -13.48 8.35 1.73
CA SER A 122 -14.63 9.15 1.34
C SER A 122 -15.82 8.30 0.87
N LYS A 123 -15.56 7.10 0.36
CA LYS A 123 -16.59 6.17 -0.11
C LYS A 123 -16.16 4.73 0.03
N SER A 124 -17.13 3.85 0.29
CA SER A 124 -16.94 2.39 0.26
C SER A 124 -18.16 1.73 -0.35
N LYS A 125 -17.97 0.81 -1.29
CA LYS A 125 -19.06 -0.03 -1.83
C LYS A 125 -18.57 -1.44 -2.13
N ILE A 126 -19.51 -2.38 -2.13
CA ILE A 126 -19.30 -3.71 -2.72
C ILE A 126 -19.75 -3.65 -4.18
N ASP A 127 -18.99 -4.30 -5.05
CA ASP A 127 -19.27 -4.38 -6.48
C ASP A 127 -18.93 -5.79 -7.01
N TYR A 128 -19.26 -6.04 -8.28
CA TYR A 128 -18.86 -7.24 -8.99
C TYR A 128 -18.17 -6.87 -10.29
N GLU A 129 -17.00 -7.45 -10.52
CA GLU A 129 -16.21 -7.25 -11.74
C GLU A 129 -15.89 -8.57 -12.43
N LEU A 130 -15.52 -8.51 -13.70
CA LEU A 130 -15.04 -9.67 -14.45
C LEU A 130 -13.50 -9.70 -14.36
N SER A 131 -12.96 -10.86 -13.98
CA SER A 131 -11.52 -11.13 -14.13
C SER A 131 -11.16 -11.40 -15.60
N SER A 132 -9.86 -11.51 -15.89
CA SER A 132 -9.32 -11.90 -17.20
C SER A 132 -9.90 -13.22 -17.74
N GLU A 133 -10.26 -14.14 -16.84
CA GLU A 133 -10.86 -15.45 -17.17
C GLU A 133 -12.41 -15.41 -17.21
N TYR A 134 -13.01 -14.22 -17.33
CA TYR A 134 -14.46 -13.99 -17.30
C TYR A 134 -15.17 -14.47 -16.02
N LYS A 135 -14.41 -14.77 -14.96
CA LYS A 135 -14.99 -15.11 -13.66
C LYS A 135 -15.48 -13.84 -12.98
N ARG A 136 -16.76 -13.83 -12.61
CA ARG A 136 -17.36 -12.79 -11.79
C ARG A 136 -16.71 -12.80 -10.41
N THR A 137 -16.14 -11.68 -10.02
CA THR A 137 -15.34 -11.48 -8.81
C THR A 137 -16.00 -10.43 -7.94
N LYS A 138 -16.26 -10.78 -6.68
CA LYS A 138 -16.74 -9.82 -5.69
C LYS A 138 -15.59 -8.94 -5.22
N VAL A 139 -15.78 -7.63 -5.26
CA VAL A 139 -14.75 -6.65 -4.87
C VAL A 139 -15.30 -5.63 -3.86
N VAL A 140 -14.41 -5.10 -3.01
CA VAL A 140 -14.62 -3.85 -2.28
C VAL A 140 -13.96 -2.73 -3.08
N LYS A 141 -14.72 -1.66 -3.37
CA LYS A 141 -14.18 -0.43 -3.93
C LYS A 141 -14.19 0.65 -2.86
N ARG A 142 -13.05 1.30 -2.64
CA ARG A 142 -12.93 2.43 -1.71
C ARG A 142 -12.27 3.61 -2.37
N ASP A 143 -12.89 4.78 -2.22
CA ASP A 143 -12.29 6.04 -2.58
C ASP A 143 -11.68 6.68 -1.33
N TYR A 144 -10.51 7.29 -1.49
CA TYR A 144 -9.85 8.07 -0.46
C TYR A 144 -9.45 9.44 -0.99
N VAL A 145 -9.20 10.36 -0.06
CA VAL A 145 -8.60 11.67 -0.30
C VAL A 145 -7.44 11.88 0.66
N ASP A 146 -6.35 12.46 0.17
CA ASP A 146 -5.26 12.94 1.04
C ASP A 146 -5.52 14.37 1.54
N GLU A 147 -4.61 14.88 2.37
CA GLU A 147 -4.70 16.22 2.96
C GLU A 147 -4.71 17.35 1.91
N GLN A 148 -4.24 17.07 0.69
CA GLN A 148 -4.27 18.00 -0.44
C GLN A 148 -5.54 17.86 -1.29
N GLY A 149 -6.51 17.04 -0.84
CA GLY A 149 -7.75 16.74 -1.52
C GLY A 149 -7.60 15.85 -2.75
N LYS A 150 -6.43 15.24 -2.98
CA LYS A 150 -6.20 14.42 -4.17
C LYS A 150 -6.85 13.06 -3.99
N LYS A 151 -7.49 12.57 -5.05
CA LYS A 151 -8.22 11.31 -5.06
C LYS A 151 -7.26 10.12 -5.11
N HIS A 152 -7.66 9.05 -4.42
CA HIS A 152 -7.11 7.70 -4.55
C HIS A 152 -8.25 6.68 -4.62
N SER A 153 -8.03 5.54 -5.26
CA SER A 153 -9.04 4.47 -5.35
C SER A 153 -8.39 3.12 -5.06
N LEU A 154 -9.04 2.28 -4.26
CA LEU A 154 -8.67 0.89 -4.01
C LEU A 154 -9.75 -0.02 -4.57
N ILE A 155 -9.34 -1.02 -5.34
CA ILE A 155 -10.14 -2.20 -5.67
C ILE A 155 -9.50 -3.39 -4.95
N PHE A 156 -10.24 -3.96 -4.00
CA PHE A 156 -9.79 -5.11 -3.20
C PHE A 156 -10.66 -6.33 -3.52
N PRO A 157 -10.11 -7.40 -4.12
CA PRO A 157 -10.87 -8.62 -4.37
C PRO A 157 -11.16 -9.37 -3.06
N LEU A 158 -12.44 -9.70 -2.86
CA LEU A 158 -12.90 -10.56 -1.76
C LEU A 158 -12.92 -12.05 -2.16
N GLU A 159 -12.91 -12.32 -3.47
CA GLU A 159 -12.94 -13.64 -4.09
C GLU A 159 -11.94 -13.66 -5.26
N ASN A 160 -11.60 -14.82 -5.80
CA ASN A 160 -10.67 -14.97 -6.94
C ASN A 160 -9.31 -14.25 -6.75
N GLN A 161 -8.84 -14.11 -5.52
CA GLN A 161 -7.63 -13.34 -5.14
C GLN A 161 -6.31 -13.86 -5.73
N GLY A 162 -6.32 -15.04 -6.35
CA GLY A 162 -5.17 -15.62 -7.06
C GLY A 162 -5.22 -15.42 -8.57
N GLU A 163 -6.22 -14.71 -9.08
CA GLU A 163 -6.37 -14.41 -10.52
C GLU A 163 -6.78 -12.94 -10.75
N TYR A 164 -7.41 -12.30 -9.77
CA TYR A 164 -7.81 -10.89 -9.82
C TYR A 164 -6.86 -10.06 -8.94
N TYR A 165 -6.19 -9.08 -9.55
CA TYR A 165 -5.26 -8.20 -8.87
C TYR A 165 -5.98 -7.24 -7.92
N MET A 166 -5.36 -6.97 -6.77
CA MET A 166 -5.71 -5.80 -5.98
C MET A 166 -5.00 -4.60 -6.59
N THR A 167 -5.75 -3.51 -6.77
CA THR A 167 -5.32 -2.33 -7.51
C THR A 167 -5.49 -1.09 -6.64
N PHE A 168 -4.46 -0.26 -6.57
CA PHE A 168 -4.51 1.05 -5.91
C PHE A 168 -4.08 2.17 -6.85
N ASP A 169 -5.02 3.07 -7.13
CA ASP A 169 -4.85 4.19 -8.05
C ASP A 169 -4.55 5.48 -7.29
N VAL A 170 -3.53 6.20 -7.74
CA VAL A 170 -3.20 7.57 -7.34
C VAL A 170 -3.41 8.48 -8.53
N TYR A 171 -4.42 9.34 -8.47
CA TYR A 171 -4.74 10.26 -9.56
C TYR A 171 -3.81 11.48 -9.52
N TRP A 172 -3.20 11.82 -10.66
CA TRP A 172 -2.22 12.92 -10.75
C TRP A 172 -2.91 14.27 -10.79
N LYS A 173 -4.00 14.35 -11.54
CA LYS A 173 -4.81 15.56 -11.68
C LYS A 173 -6.17 15.37 -11.04
N HIS A 174 -6.65 16.43 -10.40
CA HIS A 174 -8.03 16.53 -9.98
C HIS A 174 -8.85 16.80 -11.24
N ASN A 175 -9.80 15.92 -11.58
CA ASN A 175 -10.85 16.32 -12.50
C ASN A 175 -11.79 17.23 -11.69
N GLU A 176 -11.80 18.53 -11.97
CA GLU A 176 -12.60 19.54 -11.26
C GLU A 176 -14.12 19.47 -11.58
N THR A 177 -14.63 18.34 -12.04
CA THR A 177 -15.99 18.23 -12.57
C THR A 177 -17.07 17.91 -11.54
N ALA A 178 -16.78 17.95 -10.24
CA ALA A 178 -17.77 17.63 -9.19
C ALA A 178 -18.15 18.78 -8.24
N SER A 179 -17.66 20.02 -8.44
CA SER A 179 -17.99 21.14 -7.53
C SER A 179 -18.75 22.31 -8.16
N LYS A 180 -19.22 22.20 -9.41
CA LYS A 180 -20.04 23.24 -10.08
C LYS A 180 -21.52 22.86 -10.23
N SER A 181 -22.12 22.21 -9.23
CA SER A 181 -23.58 22.01 -9.18
C SER A 181 -24.31 22.90 -8.17
N ASN A 182 -23.62 23.77 -7.42
CA ASN A 182 -24.26 24.74 -6.51
C ASN A 182 -23.84 26.18 -6.83
N ALA A 183 -24.20 26.71 -8.01
CA ALA A 183 -24.16 28.15 -8.28
C ALA A 183 -25.06 28.56 -9.46
N HIS A 184 -26.31 28.09 -9.51
CA HIS A 184 -27.32 28.74 -10.34
C HIS A 184 -28.72 28.48 -9.80
N GLY A 185 -29.32 29.49 -9.19
CA GLY A 185 -30.68 29.37 -8.66
C GLY A 185 -31.13 30.47 -7.69
N THR A 186 -30.76 31.73 -7.95
CA THR A 186 -31.54 32.87 -7.46
C THR A 186 -31.54 33.97 -8.51
N ASN A 187 -32.66 34.10 -9.21
CA ASN A 187 -33.25 35.35 -9.65
C ASN A 187 -34.75 35.13 -9.78
#